data_AF-A0A0E0JT79-F1
#
_entry.id   AF-A0A0E0JT79-F1
#
_cell.length_a   1.000
_cell.length_b   1.000
_cell.length_c   1.000
_cell.angle_alpha   90.00
_cell.angle_beta   90.00
_cell.angle_gamma   90.00
#
_symmetry.space_group_name_H-M   'P 1'
#
loop_
_entity.id
_entity.type
_entity.pdbx_description
1 polymer ?
#
loop_
_entity_poly.entity_id
_entity_poly.type
_entity_poly.pdbx_seq_one_letter_code
_entity_poly.pdbx_strand_id
1 'polypeptide(L)'
;MDGGGQGVARRHGAVAEEDPDRHLGDRSGNEDDGGVDDEKAAAPPRRSRRVASLDVFRGLTVALMILVDGAGGEWPVIGHAPWNGCNLADFVMPFFLFIVGMAIPLSLKPELLPKANMQRIPDRGRAVRRVVLRTLKLLFWGILLQGGYSHAPDDLSYGVDMKHVRWCGILQRIALAYLVVAVLEIVTKNTKVQDQSSSGFSIFRMYFSQWIVACCILVIYLSLVYGIYVPDWDFRVSDVKDPNFGKILTVTCGTRGKLSPPCNAVGYIDRKVLGINHMYHKPAWRRHRACTDDSPHEGPFKNDAPAWCYAPFEPEGILSSLSAVLSTIIGVHYGHVLVHMKSHTDRLKQWSIMGITLLILGLTLHFSHAIPLNKQLYTFSYICVTAGAAGIVFCMFYFLVDILNLHYPFAPLQWTGMNAMLVYVMAAAGIFEGFLNGWYYEGTNNTLIYWVRKHVFVKVWHSTRVGILLYVLFAQILFWALVAGVLHRSRLYWKL
;
A
#
# COMPACT_ATOMS: atom_id res chain seq x y z
N MET A 1 -62.83 41.32 35.74
CA MET A 1 -63.53 40.18 35.10
C MET A 1 -63.83 40.52 33.66
N ASP A 2 -63.01 40.28 32.65
CA ASP A 2 -61.57 39.99 32.43
C ASP A 2 -61.52 39.68 30.90
N GLY A 3 -60.60 40.12 30.04
CA GLY A 3 -59.34 40.83 30.22
C GLY A 3 -58.21 40.18 29.40
N GLY A 4 -58.03 40.60 28.13
CA GLY A 4 -56.76 40.53 27.33
C GLY A 4 -56.35 39.17 26.74
N GLY A 5 -55.68 39.05 25.59
CA GLY A 5 -55.11 40.00 24.63
C GLY A 5 -53.86 39.40 23.95
N GLN A 6 -53.79 39.45 22.60
CA GLN A 6 -52.63 39.56 21.65
C GLN A 6 -51.36 38.66 21.85
N GLY A 7 -50.54 38.27 20.87
CA GLY A 7 -50.33 38.58 19.45
C GLY A 7 -48.86 38.31 19.05
N VAL A 8 -48.64 37.65 17.90
CA VAL A 8 -47.67 37.96 16.82
C VAL A 8 -46.12 38.08 17.08
N ALA A 9 -45.38 37.14 16.47
CA ALA A 9 -44.20 37.22 15.55
C ALA A 9 -42.79 37.81 15.88
N ARG A 10 -41.80 37.01 15.42
CA ARG A 10 -40.57 37.28 14.59
C ARG A 10 -39.28 37.96 15.15
N ARG A 11 -38.17 37.22 14.90
CA ARG A 11 -36.85 37.56 14.27
C ARG A 11 -35.63 38.06 15.08
N HIS A 12 -34.48 37.45 14.71
CA HIS A 12 -33.04 37.91 14.73
C HIS A 12 -32.41 38.11 16.12
N GLY A 13 -31.12 37.89 16.42
CA GLY A 13 -29.90 37.49 15.70
C GLY A 13 -28.68 37.82 16.60
N ALA A 14 -27.61 37.00 16.52
CA ALA A 14 -26.18 37.31 16.74
C ALA A 14 -25.56 37.67 18.13
N VAL A 15 -24.28 37.27 18.25
CA VAL A 15 -23.10 37.83 18.98
C VAL A 15 -22.65 37.18 20.32
N ALA A 16 -21.33 37.21 20.49
CA ALA A 16 -20.36 36.48 21.32
C ALA A 16 -20.04 37.09 22.71
N GLU A 17 -19.31 36.32 23.56
CA GLU A 17 -18.27 36.73 24.56
C GLU A 17 -17.73 35.44 25.26
N GLU A 18 -16.47 35.02 25.09
CA GLU A 18 -15.24 35.23 25.95
C GLU A 18 -15.44 35.04 27.48
N ASP A 19 -14.91 33.97 28.11
CA ASP A 19 -13.63 33.85 28.89
C ASP A 19 -13.83 34.33 30.37
N PRO A 20 -13.00 34.08 31.42
CA PRO A 20 -11.86 33.15 31.64
C PRO A 20 -11.88 32.40 33.00
N ASP A 21 -10.80 31.64 33.22
CA ASP A 21 -9.96 31.65 34.44
C ASP A 21 -10.02 30.51 35.50
N ARG A 22 -8.81 29.99 35.69
CA ARG A 22 -8.10 29.67 36.96
C ARG A 22 -8.40 28.37 37.71
N HIS A 23 -7.51 27.42 37.41
CA HIS A 23 -6.74 26.71 38.43
C HIS A 23 -6.22 27.64 39.53
N LEU A 24 -6.48 27.27 40.80
CA LEU A 24 -5.61 27.44 41.97
C LEU A 24 -6.10 26.45 43.04
N GLY A 25 -5.17 25.69 43.62
CA GLY A 25 -5.46 24.72 44.67
C GLY A 25 -5.38 25.32 46.07
N ASP A 26 -5.87 24.58 47.07
CA ASP A 26 -5.32 24.62 48.42
C ASP A 26 -5.60 23.32 49.20
N ARG A 27 -4.80 23.14 50.26
CA ARG A 27 -4.48 21.98 51.07
C ARG A 27 -5.49 21.65 52.19
N SER A 28 -5.38 20.38 52.62
CA SER A 28 -5.42 19.85 54.00
C SER A 28 -6.66 19.99 54.89
N GLY A 29 -7.15 18.84 55.38
CA GLY A 29 -8.01 18.70 56.55
C GLY A 29 -8.28 17.22 56.87
N ASN A 30 -8.12 16.83 58.13
CA ASN A 30 -8.07 15.46 58.68
C ASN A 30 -9.47 14.88 59.02
N GLU A 31 -9.50 13.54 59.15
CA GLU A 31 -10.33 12.70 60.06
C GLU A 31 -11.78 12.28 59.72
N ASP A 32 -11.93 10.94 59.65
CA ASP A 32 -13.02 10.00 60.00
C ASP A 32 -14.49 10.44 59.96
N ASP A 33 -15.32 9.73 59.16
CA ASP A 33 -16.33 8.76 59.63
C ASP A 33 -17.17 8.21 58.44
N GLY A 34 -17.70 6.99 58.60
CA GLY A 34 -18.93 6.54 57.93
C GLY A 34 -18.82 5.97 56.52
N GLY A 35 -18.92 4.63 56.41
CA GLY A 35 -19.05 3.91 55.14
C GLY A 35 -20.28 4.31 54.33
N VAL A 36 -20.05 4.59 53.04
CA VAL A 36 -21.04 4.49 51.97
C VAL A 36 -20.34 3.87 50.77
N ASP A 37 -20.94 2.81 50.23
CA ASP A 37 -20.48 2.09 49.05
C ASP A 37 -20.43 3.02 47.82
N ASP A 38 -19.29 3.66 47.59
CA ASP A 38 -19.01 4.34 46.34
C ASP A 38 -18.66 3.29 45.28
N GLU A 39 -19.70 2.89 44.55
CA GLU A 39 -19.62 2.20 43.28
C GLU A 39 -18.76 3.05 42.33
N LYS A 40 -17.44 2.79 42.33
CA LYS A 40 -16.46 3.41 41.44
C LYS A 40 -16.93 3.20 40.01
N ALA A 41 -17.62 4.21 39.47
CA ALA A 41 -18.08 4.24 38.08
C ALA A 41 -16.86 3.95 37.20
N ALA A 42 -16.81 2.74 36.65
CA ALA A 42 -15.72 2.28 35.82
C ALA A 42 -15.62 3.24 34.63
N ALA A 43 -14.55 4.04 34.60
CA ALA A 43 -14.26 4.91 33.49
C ALA A 43 -14.44 4.11 32.18
N PRO A 44 -15.17 4.65 31.18
CA PRO A 44 -15.48 3.90 29.97
C PRO A 44 -14.17 3.37 29.38
N PRO A 45 -14.14 2.10 28.95
CA PRO A 45 -12.91 1.45 28.51
C PRO A 45 -12.26 2.34 27.45
N ARG A 46 -11.06 2.86 27.75
CA ARG A 46 -10.27 3.68 26.82
C ARG A 46 -10.19 2.93 25.49
N ARG A 47 -10.98 3.39 24.51
CA ARG A 47 -10.95 2.85 23.14
C ARG A 47 -9.50 2.94 22.67
N SER A 48 -8.98 1.87 22.07
CA SER A 48 -7.62 1.87 21.51
C SER A 48 -7.49 3.05 20.56
N ARG A 49 -6.72 4.07 20.96
CA ARG A 49 -6.54 5.30 20.18
C ARG A 49 -5.90 4.91 18.85
N ARG A 50 -6.67 5.04 17.77
CA ARG A 50 -6.21 4.78 16.41
C ARG A 50 -5.15 5.82 16.05
N VAL A 51 -4.06 5.40 15.41
CA VAL A 51 -2.98 6.31 15.03
C VAL A 51 -3.37 7.01 13.74
N ALA A 52 -3.57 8.33 13.81
CA ALA A 52 -4.13 9.09 12.70
C ALA A 52 -3.13 9.22 11.54
N SER A 53 -1.84 9.41 11.82
CA SER A 53 -0.79 9.44 10.80
C SER A 53 -0.71 8.17 9.95
N LEU A 54 -1.00 6.99 10.55
CA LEU A 54 -1.02 5.73 9.82
C LEU A 54 -2.21 5.66 8.84
N ASP A 55 -3.36 6.20 9.23
CA ASP A 55 -4.50 6.32 8.32
C ASP A 55 -4.21 7.35 7.20
N VAL A 56 -3.60 8.49 7.52
CA VAL A 56 -3.19 9.50 6.52
C VAL A 56 -2.17 8.93 5.53
N PHE A 57 -1.13 8.23 6.01
CA PHE A 57 -0.12 7.64 5.14
C PHE A 57 -0.72 6.58 4.20
N ARG A 58 -1.64 5.76 4.72
CA ARG A 58 -2.43 4.82 3.91
C ARG A 58 -3.31 5.51 2.89
N GLY A 59 -3.95 6.62 3.26
CA GLY A 59 -4.73 7.45 2.34
C GLY A 59 -3.89 8.06 1.23
N LEU A 60 -2.71 8.59 1.56
CA LEU A 60 -1.74 9.07 0.58
C LEU A 60 -1.38 7.95 -0.40
N THR A 61 -1.08 6.74 0.12
CA THR A 61 -0.66 5.61 -0.73
C THR A 61 -1.77 5.21 -1.71
N VAL A 62 -3.03 5.20 -1.27
CA VAL A 62 -4.19 4.96 -2.16
C VAL A 62 -4.37 6.09 -3.18
N ALA A 63 -4.23 7.35 -2.76
CA ALA A 63 -4.33 8.49 -3.68
C ALA A 63 -3.21 8.47 -4.73
N LEU A 64 -1.98 8.14 -4.34
CA LEU A 64 -0.85 7.96 -5.25
C LEU A 64 -1.08 6.82 -6.23
N MET A 65 -1.63 5.70 -5.78
CA MET A 65 -2.00 4.58 -6.66
C MET A 65 -2.99 5.02 -7.75
N ILE A 66 -4.08 5.71 -7.37
CA ILE A 66 -5.05 6.27 -8.33
C ILE A 66 -4.36 7.24 -9.29
N LEU A 67 -3.47 8.11 -8.77
CA LEU A 67 -2.73 9.07 -9.58
C LEU A 67 -1.88 8.38 -10.65
N VAL A 68 -1.13 7.36 -10.27
CA VAL A 68 -0.16 6.73 -11.17
C VAL A 68 -0.82 5.79 -12.15
N ASP A 69 -1.92 5.13 -11.77
CA ASP A 69 -2.69 4.27 -12.66
C ASP A 69 -3.46 5.10 -13.69
N GLY A 70 -4.00 6.26 -13.29
CA GLY A 70 -4.78 7.14 -14.18
C GLY A 70 -3.95 8.10 -15.04
N ALA A 71 -2.84 8.63 -14.53
CA ALA A 71 -2.03 9.66 -15.22
C ALA A 71 -0.63 9.18 -15.65
N GLY A 72 -0.17 8.01 -15.19
CA GLY A 72 1.20 7.54 -15.41
C GLY A 72 1.57 7.25 -16.88
N GLY A 73 0.58 7.00 -17.75
CA GLY A 73 0.82 6.82 -19.19
C GLY A 73 1.24 8.11 -19.90
N GLU A 74 0.66 9.24 -19.49
CA GLU A 74 0.93 10.57 -20.05
C GLU A 74 2.16 11.24 -19.41
N TRP A 75 2.47 10.86 -18.17
CA TRP A 75 3.53 11.44 -17.36
C TRP A 75 4.53 10.37 -16.94
N PRO A 76 5.62 10.16 -17.70
CA PRO A 76 6.57 9.07 -17.46
C PRO A 76 7.21 9.06 -16.07
N VAL A 77 7.44 10.25 -15.50
CA VAL A 77 8.00 10.43 -14.14
C VAL A 77 7.00 10.00 -13.06
N ILE A 78 5.70 10.09 -13.36
CA ILE A 78 4.62 9.59 -12.50
C ILE A 78 4.48 8.07 -12.67
N GLY A 79 4.52 7.56 -13.91
CA GLY A 79 4.41 6.14 -14.22
C GLY A 79 5.63 5.29 -13.80
N HIS A 80 5.58 3.99 -14.05
CA HIS A 80 6.68 3.06 -13.65
C HIS A 80 7.97 3.31 -14.43
N ALA A 81 9.12 3.02 -13.82
CA ALA A 81 10.37 2.88 -14.57
C ALA A 81 10.29 1.66 -15.53
N PRO A 82 10.83 1.73 -16.76
CA PRO A 82 10.75 0.62 -17.72
C PRO A 82 11.42 -0.69 -17.24
N TRP A 83 12.56 -0.58 -16.54
CA TRP A 83 13.22 -1.74 -15.93
C TRP A 83 14.02 -1.38 -14.69
N ASN A 84 15.17 -0.74 -14.89
CA ASN A 84 16.00 -0.18 -13.81
C ASN A 84 15.61 1.28 -13.58
N GLY A 85 15.68 1.72 -12.32
CA GLY A 85 15.25 3.04 -11.87
C GLY A 85 14.11 2.94 -10.88
N CYS A 86 13.65 4.11 -10.42
CA CYS A 86 12.55 4.23 -9.49
C CYS A 86 11.82 5.56 -9.76
N ASN A 87 10.58 5.48 -10.23
CA ASN A 87 9.70 6.61 -10.45
C ASN A 87 8.60 6.65 -9.36
N LEU A 88 7.70 7.63 -9.40
CA LEU A 88 6.70 7.82 -8.34
C LEU A 88 5.81 6.58 -8.13
N ALA A 89 5.34 5.95 -9.21
CA ALA A 89 4.54 4.72 -9.17
C ALA A 89 5.25 3.55 -8.50
N ASP A 90 6.58 3.55 -8.46
CA ASP A 90 7.37 2.47 -7.90
C ASP A 90 7.42 2.52 -6.36
N PHE A 91 6.93 3.58 -5.72
CA PHE A 91 6.84 3.66 -4.25
C PHE A 91 5.52 3.11 -3.67
N VAL A 92 4.46 3.04 -4.49
CA VAL A 92 3.09 2.73 -4.03
C VAL A 92 3.01 1.36 -3.33
N MET A 93 3.48 0.30 -3.99
CA MET A 93 3.38 -1.05 -3.44
C MET A 93 4.25 -1.28 -2.20
N PRO A 94 5.54 -0.86 -2.17
CA PRO A 94 6.35 -0.92 -0.95
C PRO A 94 5.75 -0.14 0.22
N PHE A 95 5.11 1.01 -0.03
CA PHE A 95 4.43 1.77 1.02
C PHE A 95 3.26 0.97 1.61
N PHE A 96 2.47 0.28 0.79
CA PHE A 96 1.43 -0.63 1.29
C PHE A 96 1.99 -1.74 2.16
N LEU A 97 3.06 -2.42 1.72
CA LEU A 97 3.69 -3.49 2.49
C LEU A 97 4.24 -2.98 3.83
N PHE A 98 4.87 -1.82 3.82
CA PHE A 98 5.37 -1.16 5.03
C PHE A 98 4.22 -0.84 6.01
N ILE A 99 3.13 -0.23 5.53
CA ILE A 99 1.94 0.10 6.32
C ILE A 99 1.28 -1.16 6.89
N VAL A 100 1.17 -2.22 6.09
CA VAL A 100 0.65 -3.52 6.54
C VAL A 100 1.54 -4.08 7.66
N GLY A 101 2.86 -4.02 7.49
CA GLY A 101 3.83 -4.38 8.52
C GLY A 101 3.61 -3.60 9.82
N MET A 102 3.56 -2.27 9.74
CA MET A 102 3.31 -1.40 10.91
C MET A 102 2.00 -1.74 11.65
N ALA A 103 0.97 -2.15 10.92
CA ALA A 103 -0.33 -2.49 11.48
C ALA A 103 -0.35 -3.87 12.19
N ILE A 104 0.58 -4.79 11.90
CA ILE A 104 0.59 -6.14 12.48
C ILE A 104 0.70 -6.09 14.02
N PRO A 105 1.72 -5.46 14.63
CA PRO A 105 1.85 -5.41 16.09
C PRO A 105 0.68 -4.71 16.78
N LEU A 106 0.09 -3.71 16.13
CA LEU A 106 -1.09 -2.99 16.63
C LEU A 106 -2.33 -3.87 16.62
N SER A 107 -2.53 -4.64 15.54
CA SER A 107 -3.72 -5.47 15.33
C SER A 107 -3.73 -6.75 16.17
N LEU A 108 -2.55 -7.29 16.50
CA LEU A 108 -2.38 -8.49 17.31
C LEU A 108 -2.14 -8.19 18.80
N LYS A 109 -2.01 -6.90 19.17
CA LYS A 109 -1.87 -6.46 20.57
C LYS A 109 -2.99 -7.02 21.48
N PRO A 110 -4.28 -6.98 21.11
CA PRO A 110 -5.36 -7.45 21.97
C PRO A 110 -5.36 -8.97 22.22
N GLU A 111 -4.81 -9.75 21.30
CA GLU A 111 -4.77 -11.22 21.38
C GLU A 111 -3.51 -11.74 22.07
N LEU A 112 -2.41 -11.00 21.95
CA LEU A 112 -1.10 -11.42 22.42
C LEU A 112 -0.70 -10.82 23.78
N LEU A 113 -1.45 -9.83 24.30
CA LEU A 113 -1.20 -9.24 25.62
C LEU A 113 -2.44 -9.29 26.52
N PRO A 114 -2.30 -9.68 27.81
CA PRO A 114 -3.34 -9.51 28.80
C PRO A 114 -3.67 -8.03 28.96
N LYS A 115 -4.95 -7.67 29.16
CA LYS A 115 -5.28 -6.31 29.62
C LYS A 115 -4.82 -6.20 31.07
N ALA A 116 -4.39 -5.01 31.50
CA ALA A 116 -3.91 -4.75 32.87
C ALA A 116 -4.89 -5.22 33.97
N ASN A 117 -6.19 -5.32 33.66
CA ASN A 117 -7.24 -5.81 34.58
C ASN A 117 -7.93 -7.10 34.09
N MET A 118 -7.36 -7.86 33.16
CA MET A 118 -7.95 -9.12 32.71
C MET A 118 -6.87 -10.15 32.40
N GLN A 119 -6.81 -11.17 33.24
CA GLN A 119 -5.91 -12.31 33.15
C GLN A 119 -6.39 -13.29 32.08
N ARG A 120 -6.49 -12.82 30.84
CA ARG A 120 -6.85 -13.65 29.69
C ARG A 120 -5.58 -14.35 29.21
N ILE A 121 -5.62 -15.68 29.17
CA ILE A 121 -4.53 -16.48 28.59
C ILE A 121 -4.41 -16.11 27.09
N PRO A 122 -3.20 -15.81 26.58
CA PRO A 122 -2.99 -15.55 25.16
C PRO A 122 -3.45 -16.74 24.30
N ASP A 123 -4.45 -16.53 23.46
CA ASP A 123 -5.01 -17.55 22.57
C ASP A 123 -4.36 -17.45 21.19
N ARG A 124 -3.18 -18.07 21.05
CA ARG A 124 -2.42 -18.10 19.78
C ARG A 124 -3.25 -18.71 18.65
N GLY A 125 -4.11 -19.69 18.94
CA GLY A 125 -4.97 -20.33 17.93
C GLY A 125 -5.96 -19.35 17.31
N ARG A 126 -6.60 -18.51 18.12
CA ARG A 126 -7.49 -17.45 17.64
C ARG A 126 -6.77 -16.38 16.81
N ALA A 127 -5.54 -16.02 17.21
CA ALA A 127 -4.72 -15.10 16.44
C ALA A 127 -4.40 -15.66 15.04
N VAL A 128 -3.94 -16.92 14.97
CA VAL A 128 -3.66 -17.62 13.70
C VAL A 128 -4.92 -17.71 12.84
N ARG A 129 -6.06 -18.14 13.39
CA ARG A 129 -7.33 -18.23 12.65
C ARG A 129 -7.72 -16.88 12.03
N ARG A 130 -7.56 -15.77 12.77
CA ARG A 130 -7.85 -14.43 12.25
C ARG A 130 -6.92 -14.06 11.10
N VAL A 131 -5.63 -14.32 11.25
CA VAL A 131 -4.63 -14.06 10.19
C VAL A 131 -4.99 -14.84 8.93
N VAL A 132 -5.23 -16.15 9.05
CA VAL A 132 -5.59 -17.02 7.93
C VAL A 132 -6.86 -16.55 7.23
N LEU A 133 -7.94 -16.25 7.96
CA LEU A 133 -9.19 -15.77 7.36
C LEU A 133 -9.00 -14.44 6.60
N ARG A 134 -8.20 -13.53 7.14
CA ARG A 134 -7.89 -12.26 6.47
C ARG A 134 -7.06 -12.48 5.21
N THR A 135 -6.06 -13.36 5.25
CA THR A 135 -5.27 -13.76 4.09
C THR A 135 -6.15 -14.37 3.00
N LEU A 136 -7.05 -15.29 3.35
CA LEU A 136 -7.96 -15.93 2.38
C LEU A 136 -8.87 -14.90 1.69
N LYS A 137 -9.40 -13.92 2.42
CA LYS A 137 -10.20 -12.84 1.83
C LYS A 137 -9.37 -11.99 0.86
N LEU A 138 -8.13 -11.65 1.22
CA LEU A 138 -7.24 -10.89 0.33
C LEU A 138 -6.89 -11.67 -0.94
N LEU A 139 -6.64 -12.98 -0.82
CA LEU A 139 -6.40 -13.85 -1.98
C LEU A 139 -7.64 -13.94 -2.88
N PHE A 140 -8.83 -14.11 -2.30
CA PHE A 140 -10.08 -14.14 -3.05
C PHE A 140 -10.30 -12.84 -3.84
N TRP A 141 -10.20 -11.68 -3.19
CA TRP A 141 -10.32 -10.39 -3.86
C TRP A 141 -9.19 -10.15 -4.87
N GLY A 142 -7.98 -10.64 -4.59
CA GLY A 142 -6.85 -10.56 -5.51
C GLY A 142 -7.08 -11.32 -6.81
N ILE A 143 -7.57 -12.55 -6.74
CA ILE A 143 -7.89 -13.36 -7.94
C ILE A 143 -9.06 -12.72 -8.70
N LEU A 144 -10.08 -12.24 -7.99
CA LEU A 144 -11.24 -11.60 -8.63
C LEU A 144 -10.87 -10.30 -9.36
N LEU A 145 -10.00 -9.47 -8.78
CA LEU A 145 -9.67 -8.15 -9.35
C LEU A 145 -8.48 -8.20 -10.31
N GLN A 146 -7.49 -9.04 -10.04
CA GLN A 146 -6.20 -9.04 -10.75
C GLN A 146 -5.91 -10.36 -11.46
N GLY A 147 -6.70 -11.41 -11.20
CA GLY A 147 -6.58 -12.72 -11.86
C GLY A 147 -7.15 -12.75 -13.27
N GLY A 148 -7.75 -11.66 -13.74
CA GLY A 148 -8.27 -11.51 -15.11
C GLY A 148 -9.80 -11.59 -15.21
N TYR A 149 -10.55 -11.60 -14.09
CA TYR A 149 -12.03 -11.64 -14.13
C TYR A 149 -12.61 -10.26 -14.43
N SER A 150 -12.01 -9.22 -13.84
CA SER A 150 -12.21 -7.83 -14.25
C SER A 150 -11.11 -7.46 -15.24
N HIS A 151 -11.49 -7.05 -16.45
CA HIS A 151 -10.57 -6.50 -17.44
C HIS A 151 -10.38 -5.00 -17.21
N ALA A 152 -9.56 -4.35 -18.04
CA ALA A 152 -9.36 -2.90 -17.98
C ALA A 152 -10.72 -2.17 -18.07
N PRO A 153 -10.87 -0.96 -17.47
CA PRO A 153 -12.15 -0.25 -17.47
C PRO A 153 -12.76 -0.03 -18.86
N ASP A 154 -11.93 -0.01 -19.90
CA ASP A 154 -12.31 0.21 -21.29
C ASP A 154 -12.73 -1.09 -22.03
N ASP A 155 -12.59 -2.26 -21.39
CA ASP A 155 -13.02 -3.57 -21.91
C ASP A 155 -14.17 -4.12 -21.06
N LEU A 156 -15.39 -4.04 -21.59
CA LEU A 156 -16.62 -4.45 -20.91
C LEU A 156 -16.89 -5.96 -20.98
N SER A 157 -15.95 -6.75 -21.49
CA SER A 157 -16.05 -8.21 -21.42
C SER A 157 -15.82 -8.70 -19.98
N TYR A 158 -16.56 -9.73 -19.56
CA TYR A 158 -16.40 -10.36 -18.25
C TYR A 158 -16.11 -11.84 -18.42
N GLY A 159 -15.18 -12.36 -17.64
CA GLY A 159 -14.81 -13.77 -17.66
C GLY A 159 -13.31 -13.97 -17.64
N VAL A 160 -12.90 -15.16 -17.18
CA VAL A 160 -11.50 -15.57 -17.09
C VAL A 160 -11.32 -16.83 -17.91
N ASP A 161 -10.37 -16.81 -18.85
CA ASP A 161 -9.83 -18.06 -19.36
C ASP A 161 -9.01 -18.73 -18.26
N MET A 162 -9.50 -19.84 -17.71
CA MET A 162 -8.83 -20.59 -16.65
C MET A 162 -7.41 -21.03 -17.05
N LYS A 163 -7.12 -21.17 -18.35
CA LYS A 163 -5.78 -21.50 -18.85
C LYS A 163 -4.80 -20.33 -18.80
N HIS A 164 -5.31 -19.10 -18.67
CA HIS A 164 -4.53 -17.86 -18.68
C HIS A 164 -4.77 -16.99 -17.44
N VAL A 165 -5.39 -17.54 -16.39
CA VAL A 165 -5.62 -16.84 -15.13
C VAL A 165 -4.30 -16.41 -14.50
N ARG A 166 -4.22 -15.17 -14.03
CA ARG A 166 -3.02 -14.64 -13.38
C ARG A 166 -3.04 -14.92 -11.88
N TRP A 167 -2.18 -15.82 -11.41
CA TRP A 167 -2.14 -16.22 -9.99
C TRP A 167 -1.45 -15.20 -9.09
N CYS A 168 -0.44 -14.50 -9.62
CA CYS A 168 0.39 -13.54 -8.90
C CYS A 168 -0.06 -12.11 -9.18
N GLY A 169 -0.50 -11.40 -8.13
CA GLY A 169 -0.92 -10.00 -8.20
C GLY A 169 -0.56 -9.25 -6.92
N ILE A 170 -0.85 -7.95 -6.91
CA ILE A 170 -0.52 -7.04 -5.81
C ILE A 170 -1.21 -7.48 -4.52
N LEU A 171 -2.51 -7.81 -4.57
CA LEU A 171 -3.25 -8.24 -3.38
C LEU A 171 -2.74 -9.60 -2.87
N GLN A 172 -2.38 -10.51 -3.76
CA GLN A 172 -1.80 -11.81 -3.43
C GLN A 172 -0.42 -11.66 -2.78
N ARG A 173 0.43 -10.77 -3.30
CA ARG A 173 1.73 -10.42 -2.70
C ARG A 173 1.56 -9.84 -1.29
N ILE A 174 0.62 -8.91 -1.11
CA ILE A 174 0.30 -8.35 0.21
C ILE A 174 -0.20 -9.44 1.16
N ALA A 175 -1.05 -10.35 0.67
CA ALA A 175 -1.59 -11.46 1.45
C ALA A 175 -0.50 -12.42 1.92
N LEU A 176 0.43 -12.78 1.04
CA LEU A 176 1.59 -13.63 1.35
C LEU A 176 2.50 -12.95 2.39
N ALA A 177 2.90 -11.70 2.15
CA ALA A 177 3.76 -10.98 3.07
C ALA A 177 3.10 -10.78 4.45
N TYR A 178 1.82 -10.44 4.48
CA TYR A 178 1.04 -10.37 5.73
C TYR A 178 1.02 -11.70 6.46
N LEU A 179 0.73 -12.82 5.77
CA LEU A 179 0.67 -14.14 6.38
C LEU A 179 2.01 -14.53 7.02
N VAL A 180 3.09 -14.45 6.26
CA VAL A 180 4.44 -14.82 6.71
C VAL A 180 4.85 -14.00 7.93
N VAL A 181 4.70 -12.67 7.85
CA VAL A 181 5.15 -11.78 8.92
C VAL A 181 4.23 -11.83 10.14
N ALA A 182 2.92 -11.98 9.97
CA ALA A 182 2.00 -12.11 11.10
C ALA A 182 2.19 -13.44 11.85
N VAL A 183 2.44 -14.54 11.14
CA VAL A 183 2.80 -15.82 11.77
C VAL A 183 4.14 -15.70 12.51
N LEU A 184 5.14 -15.07 11.88
CA LEU A 184 6.43 -14.78 12.53
C LEU A 184 6.25 -13.97 13.83
N GLU A 185 5.42 -12.92 13.81
CA GLU A 185 5.09 -12.13 15.00
C GLU A 185 4.42 -12.98 16.09
N ILE A 186 3.46 -13.84 15.74
CA ILE A 186 2.77 -14.71 16.71
C ILE A 186 3.74 -15.72 17.35
N VAL A 187 4.64 -16.30 16.57
CA VAL A 187 5.60 -17.31 17.02
C VAL A 187 6.70 -16.70 17.88
N THR A 188 7.22 -15.53 17.49
CA THR A 188 8.37 -14.89 18.16
C THR A 188 7.99 -14.11 19.40
N LYS A 189 6.71 -13.73 19.57
CA LYS A 189 6.28 -12.97 20.73
C LYS A 189 6.20 -13.85 21.99
N ASN A 190 7.18 -13.66 22.86
CA ASN A 190 7.16 -14.19 24.22
C ASN A 190 6.42 -13.23 25.16
N THR A 191 5.62 -13.79 26.06
CA THR A 191 4.72 -13.10 27.01
C THR A 191 5.44 -12.32 28.12
N LYS A 192 6.77 -12.35 28.18
CA LYS A 192 7.59 -11.71 29.23
C LYS A 192 8.25 -10.40 28.77
N VAL A 193 7.49 -9.52 28.12
CA VAL A 193 8.00 -8.16 27.83
C VAL A 193 7.71 -7.30 29.05
N GLN A 194 8.61 -7.36 30.04
CA GLN A 194 8.68 -6.35 31.09
C GLN A 194 9.23 -5.06 30.46
N ASP A 195 8.56 -3.94 30.73
CA ASP A 195 8.95 -2.56 30.37
C ASP A 195 10.41 -2.30 30.80
N GLN A 196 11.38 -2.70 29.97
CA GLN A 196 12.79 -2.40 30.18
C GLN A 196 13.18 -1.13 29.45
N SER A 197 14.06 -0.38 30.10
CA SER A 197 14.33 1.02 29.85
C SER A 197 14.72 1.36 28.42
N SER A 198 14.45 2.61 28.10
CA SER A 198 14.60 3.34 26.84
C SER A 198 16.05 3.45 26.34
N SER A 199 16.72 2.32 26.07
CA SER A 199 17.94 2.32 25.27
C SER A 199 17.59 2.17 23.79
N GLY A 200 18.26 2.93 22.92
CA GLY A 200 17.89 3.00 21.50
C GLY A 200 17.92 1.64 20.76
N PHE A 201 18.82 0.73 21.13
CA PHE A 201 18.94 -0.58 20.47
C PHE A 201 18.12 -1.69 21.15
N SER A 202 17.38 -1.38 22.22
CA SER A 202 16.65 -2.40 23.00
C SER A 202 15.60 -3.13 22.16
N ILE A 203 14.91 -2.42 21.25
CA ILE A 203 13.87 -3.00 20.38
C ILE A 203 14.48 -3.93 19.33
N PHE A 204 15.61 -3.54 18.72
CA PHE A 204 16.35 -4.42 17.81
C PHE A 204 16.79 -5.71 18.49
N ARG A 205 17.30 -5.60 19.71
CA ARG A 205 17.72 -6.77 20.51
C ARG A 205 16.54 -7.65 20.89
N MET A 206 15.41 -7.04 21.26
CA MET A 206 14.20 -7.77 21.66
C MET A 206 13.57 -8.55 20.50
N TYR A 207 13.63 -8.01 19.28
CA TYR A 207 13.10 -8.63 18.07
C TYR A 207 14.19 -9.20 17.15
N PHE A 208 15.35 -9.53 17.71
CA PHE A 208 16.52 -9.99 16.95
C PHE A 208 16.20 -11.24 16.11
N SER A 209 15.38 -12.17 16.62
CA SER A 209 14.95 -13.36 15.88
C SER A 209 14.21 -13.02 14.57
N GLN A 210 13.43 -11.94 14.53
CA GLN A 210 12.75 -11.52 13.30
C GLN A 210 13.74 -10.99 12.27
N TRP A 211 14.78 -10.28 12.73
CA TRP A 211 15.87 -9.80 11.87
C TRP A 211 16.75 -10.95 11.36
N ILE A 212 16.97 -12.00 12.15
CA ILE A 212 17.63 -13.23 11.65
C ILE A 212 16.82 -13.82 10.49
N VAL A 213 15.50 -13.97 10.63
CA VAL A 213 14.64 -14.48 9.56
C VAL A 213 14.70 -13.57 8.33
N ALA A 214 14.71 -12.24 8.51
CA ALA A 214 14.90 -11.30 7.40
C ALA A 214 16.25 -11.51 6.70
N CYS A 215 17.34 -11.66 7.44
CA CYS A 215 18.65 -11.97 6.88
C CYS A 215 18.66 -13.30 6.13
N CYS A 216 18.01 -14.35 6.66
CA CYS A 216 17.89 -15.64 5.98
C CYS A 216 17.12 -15.51 4.65
N ILE A 217 15.99 -14.79 4.64
CA ILE A 217 15.22 -14.52 3.42
C ILE A 217 16.08 -13.78 2.39
N LEU A 218 16.82 -12.76 2.82
CA LEU A 218 17.70 -11.99 1.95
C LEU A 218 18.83 -12.86 1.35
N VAL A 219 19.49 -13.67 2.18
CA VAL A 219 20.55 -14.58 1.71
C VAL A 219 19.99 -15.57 0.70
N ILE A 220 18.85 -16.21 1.00
CA ILE A 220 18.19 -17.12 0.06
C ILE A 220 17.87 -16.41 -1.26
N TYR A 221 17.29 -15.21 -1.20
CA TYR A 221 16.98 -14.43 -2.38
C TYR A 221 18.23 -14.12 -3.21
N LEU A 222 19.30 -13.61 -2.59
CA LEU A 222 20.55 -13.28 -3.29
C LEU A 222 21.21 -14.53 -3.88
N SER A 223 21.25 -15.64 -3.13
CA SER A 223 21.78 -16.92 -3.62
C SER A 223 21.01 -17.44 -4.82
N LEU A 224 19.68 -17.34 -4.84
CA LEU A 224 18.87 -17.76 -5.99
C LEU A 224 19.06 -16.82 -7.18
N VAL A 225 19.05 -15.51 -6.96
CA VAL A 225 19.16 -14.50 -8.03
C VAL A 225 20.51 -14.59 -8.75
N TYR A 226 21.60 -14.72 -8.00
CA TYR A 226 22.95 -14.77 -8.57
C TYR A 226 23.43 -16.19 -8.91
N GLY A 227 22.90 -17.21 -8.21
CA GLY A 227 23.36 -18.58 -8.33
C GLY A 227 22.68 -19.38 -9.44
N ILE A 228 21.42 -19.11 -9.80
CA ILE A 228 20.69 -19.93 -10.79
C ILE A 228 21.17 -19.66 -12.22
N TYR A 229 21.34 -20.74 -12.98
CA TYR A 229 21.55 -20.69 -14.43
C TYR A 229 20.23 -20.51 -15.17
N VAL A 230 20.19 -19.54 -16.06
CA VAL A 230 19.04 -19.25 -16.92
C VAL A 230 19.37 -19.77 -18.33
N PRO A 231 18.77 -20.91 -18.74
CA PRO A 231 18.93 -21.43 -20.09
C PRO A 231 18.11 -20.60 -21.09
N ASP A 232 18.37 -20.86 -22.36
CA ASP A 232 17.58 -20.34 -23.48
C ASP A 232 16.15 -20.90 -23.41
N TRP A 233 15.19 -20.12 -23.90
CA TRP A 233 13.78 -20.49 -23.83
C TRP A 233 12.99 -19.86 -24.97
N ASP A 234 11.88 -20.49 -25.31
CA ASP A 234 10.97 -20.08 -26.36
C ASP A 234 9.59 -19.71 -25.80
N PHE A 235 8.88 -18.84 -26.51
CA PHE A 235 7.50 -18.49 -26.19
C PHE A 235 6.72 -18.14 -27.44
N ARG A 236 5.39 -18.31 -27.34
CA ARG A 236 4.45 -17.90 -28.39
C ARG A 236 3.92 -16.51 -28.10
N VAL A 237 3.93 -15.63 -29.10
CA VAL A 237 3.34 -14.29 -29.01
C VAL A 237 1.81 -14.41 -28.93
N SER A 238 1.22 -13.91 -27.84
CA SER A 238 -0.22 -14.01 -27.55
C SER A 238 -1.03 -12.77 -27.90
N ASP A 239 -0.36 -11.64 -28.18
CA ASP A 239 -1.05 -10.38 -28.49
C ASP A 239 -1.59 -10.41 -29.93
N VAL A 240 -2.92 -10.47 -30.09
CA VAL A 240 -3.61 -10.57 -31.38
C VAL A 240 -3.37 -9.35 -32.26
N LYS A 241 -3.05 -8.19 -31.65
CA LYS A 241 -2.77 -6.95 -32.39
C LYS A 241 -1.34 -6.90 -32.91
N ASP A 242 -0.50 -7.83 -32.50
CA ASP A 242 0.91 -7.87 -32.88
C ASP A 242 1.08 -8.56 -34.25
N PRO A 243 1.88 -8.01 -35.18
CA PRO A 243 2.20 -8.67 -36.46
C PRO A 243 2.84 -10.06 -36.30
N ASN A 244 3.43 -10.34 -35.14
CA ASN A 244 4.03 -11.62 -34.81
C ASN A 244 3.09 -12.55 -34.03
N PHE A 245 1.80 -12.24 -33.94
CA PHE A 245 0.82 -13.08 -33.28
C PHE A 245 0.94 -14.56 -33.72
N GLY A 246 1.00 -15.46 -32.73
CA GLY A 246 1.11 -16.89 -32.95
C GLY A 246 2.50 -17.40 -33.35
N LYS A 247 3.48 -16.53 -33.65
CA LYS A 247 4.88 -16.94 -33.91
C LYS A 247 5.57 -17.36 -32.61
N ILE A 248 6.49 -18.30 -32.74
CA ILE A 248 7.38 -18.74 -31.65
C ILE A 248 8.67 -17.94 -31.76
N LEU A 249 9.02 -17.22 -30.70
CA LEU A 249 10.25 -16.45 -30.60
C LEU A 249 11.16 -17.10 -29.56
N THR A 250 12.45 -17.17 -29.87
CA THR A 250 13.47 -17.75 -28.99
C THR A 250 14.29 -16.63 -28.35
N VAL A 251 14.50 -16.74 -27.04
CA VAL A 251 15.35 -15.84 -26.27
C VAL A 251 16.62 -16.57 -25.87
N THR A 252 17.76 -16.06 -26.34
CA THR A 252 19.08 -16.54 -25.97
C THR A 252 19.55 -15.85 -24.69
N CYS A 253 19.80 -16.66 -23.66
CA CYS A 253 20.21 -16.24 -22.33
C CYS A 253 21.56 -16.82 -21.96
N GLY A 254 21.66 -18.15 -21.82
CA GLY A 254 22.87 -18.87 -21.45
C GLY A 254 23.70 -18.28 -20.29
N THR A 255 23.11 -17.69 -19.25
CA THR A 255 23.85 -16.88 -18.25
C THR A 255 23.49 -17.17 -16.79
N ARG A 256 24.34 -16.71 -15.85
CA ARG A 256 24.08 -16.64 -14.40
C ARG A 256 24.18 -15.20 -13.92
N GLY A 257 23.41 -14.85 -12.90
CA GLY A 257 23.53 -13.57 -12.18
C GLY A 257 23.23 -12.29 -12.95
N LYS A 258 22.62 -12.38 -14.15
CA LYS A 258 22.15 -11.20 -14.87
C LYS A 258 20.83 -10.68 -14.28
N LEU A 259 20.78 -9.38 -14.04
CA LEU A 259 19.57 -8.66 -13.60
C LEU A 259 18.87 -7.93 -14.76
N SER A 260 19.41 -8.01 -15.98
CA SER A 260 18.81 -7.42 -17.17
C SER A 260 17.60 -8.24 -17.67
N PRO A 261 16.68 -7.63 -18.44
CA PRO A 261 15.64 -8.37 -19.13
C PRO A 261 16.24 -9.32 -20.17
N PRO A 262 15.54 -10.41 -20.52
CA PRO A 262 14.59 -11.18 -19.70
C PRO A 262 15.31 -12.33 -18.94
N CYS A 263 16.63 -12.38 -19.06
CA CYS A 263 17.50 -13.50 -18.67
C CYS A 263 17.90 -13.45 -17.19
N ASN A 264 16.94 -13.13 -16.33
CA ASN A 264 17.14 -13.09 -14.89
C ASN A 264 16.49 -14.31 -14.22
N ALA A 265 17.04 -14.69 -13.07
CA ALA A 265 16.59 -15.86 -12.32
C ALA A 265 15.16 -15.72 -11.79
N VAL A 266 14.71 -14.50 -11.45
CA VAL A 266 13.34 -14.23 -10.99
C VAL A 266 12.33 -14.68 -12.03
N GLY A 267 12.42 -14.14 -13.25
CA GLY A 267 11.54 -14.52 -14.34
C GLY A 267 11.69 -15.99 -14.74
N TYR A 268 12.87 -16.60 -14.60
CA TYR A 268 13.06 -18.02 -14.87
C TYR A 268 12.28 -18.92 -13.90
N ILE A 269 12.34 -18.64 -12.60
CA ILE A 269 11.57 -19.38 -11.59
C ILE A 269 10.07 -19.22 -11.87
N ASP A 270 9.62 -17.99 -12.13
CA ASP A 270 8.21 -17.72 -12.39
C ASP A 270 7.72 -18.48 -13.65
N ARG A 271 8.51 -18.51 -14.73
CA ARG A 271 8.21 -19.31 -15.93
C ARG A 271 8.10 -20.81 -15.64
N LYS A 272 8.96 -21.35 -14.78
CA LYS A 272 8.98 -22.78 -14.46
C LYS A 272 7.88 -23.20 -13.51
N VAL A 273 7.54 -22.36 -12.54
CA VAL A 273 6.54 -22.70 -11.50
C VAL A 273 5.13 -22.33 -11.94
N LEU A 274 4.93 -21.12 -12.48
CA LEU A 274 3.62 -20.65 -12.92
C LEU A 274 3.27 -21.14 -14.32
N GLY A 275 4.26 -21.34 -15.18
CA GLY A 275 4.05 -21.57 -16.61
C GLY A 275 3.80 -20.26 -17.37
N ILE A 276 4.14 -20.24 -18.67
CA ILE A 276 4.13 -19.03 -19.50
C ILE A 276 2.71 -18.43 -19.63
N ASN A 277 1.68 -19.27 -19.66
CA ASN A 277 0.29 -18.85 -19.85
C ASN A 277 -0.28 -18.08 -18.65
N HIS A 278 0.29 -18.26 -17.46
CA HIS A 278 -0.16 -17.62 -16.22
C HIS A 278 0.67 -16.38 -15.85
N MET A 279 1.58 -15.96 -16.73
CA MET A 279 2.40 -14.77 -16.54
C MET A 279 1.73 -13.52 -17.08
N TYR A 280 2.11 -12.37 -16.52
CA TYR A 280 1.64 -11.09 -17.02
C TYR A 280 2.19 -10.76 -18.43
N HIS A 281 1.29 -10.50 -19.38
CA HIS A 281 1.62 -10.31 -20.81
C HIS A 281 1.96 -8.86 -21.21
N LYS A 282 1.78 -7.88 -20.32
CA LYS A 282 2.07 -6.45 -20.61
C LYS A 282 3.14 -5.86 -19.67
N PRO A 283 4.35 -6.45 -19.59
CA PRO A 283 5.37 -6.01 -18.65
C PRO A 283 5.90 -4.61 -18.94
N ALA A 284 6.40 -3.93 -17.89
CA ALA A 284 6.88 -2.55 -17.99
C ALA A 284 8.04 -2.34 -18.97
N TRP A 285 8.82 -3.39 -19.26
CA TRP A 285 9.95 -3.32 -20.20
C TRP A 285 9.54 -3.12 -21.65
N ARG A 286 8.24 -3.21 -22.00
CA ARG A 286 7.75 -2.86 -23.34
C ARG A 286 8.10 -1.42 -23.72
N ARG A 287 8.22 -0.54 -22.72
CA ARG A 287 8.64 0.87 -22.82
C ARG A 287 10.16 1.06 -22.80
N HIS A 288 10.94 -0.02 -22.81
CA HIS A 288 12.39 0.07 -22.81
C HIS A 288 12.88 0.60 -24.16
N ARG A 289 13.96 1.40 -24.17
CA ARG A 289 14.57 2.00 -25.38
C ARG A 289 14.97 0.98 -26.46
N ALA A 290 15.20 -0.26 -26.05
CA ALA A 290 15.50 -1.37 -26.95
C ALA A 290 14.26 -1.93 -27.67
N CYS A 291 13.06 -1.68 -27.14
CA CYS A 291 11.81 -2.22 -27.65
C CYS A 291 11.04 -1.20 -28.49
N THR A 292 11.06 0.09 -28.15
CA THR A 292 10.29 1.13 -28.84
C THR A 292 11.07 2.44 -28.94
N ASP A 293 10.84 3.20 -30.01
CA ASP A 293 11.39 4.56 -30.19
C ASP A 293 10.65 5.62 -29.36
N ASP A 294 9.42 5.32 -28.91
CA ASP A 294 8.61 6.23 -28.08
C ASP A 294 9.00 6.22 -26.59
N SER A 295 10.03 5.45 -26.22
CA SER A 295 10.51 5.36 -24.84
C SER A 295 10.78 6.76 -24.26
N PRO A 296 10.22 7.13 -23.09
CA PRO A 296 9.72 6.24 -22.03
C PRO A 296 8.22 5.90 -22.09
N HIS A 297 7.53 6.32 -23.15
CA HIS A 297 6.12 5.96 -23.39
C HIS A 297 6.02 4.56 -24.02
N GLU A 298 4.81 4.00 -23.96
CA GLU A 298 4.49 2.82 -24.74
C GLU A 298 4.19 3.24 -26.18
N GLY A 299 4.72 2.46 -27.12
CA GLY A 299 4.58 2.69 -28.55
C GLY A 299 4.73 1.36 -29.30
N PRO A 300 4.62 1.37 -30.63
CA PRO A 300 4.89 0.19 -31.43
C PRO A 300 6.32 -0.31 -31.19
N PHE A 301 6.50 -1.62 -31.30
CA PHE A 301 7.84 -2.19 -31.22
C PHE A 301 8.64 -1.86 -32.48
N LYS A 302 9.95 -1.68 -32.32
CA LYS A 302 10.86 -1.49 -33.44
C LYS A 302 10.88 -2.72 -34.33
N ASN A 303 11.15 -2.53 -35.62
CA ASN A 303 11.29 -3.63 -36.57
C ASN A 303 12.45 -4.58 -36.21
N ASP A 304 13.49 -4.06 -35.58
CA ASP A 304 14.67 -4.78 -35.08
C ASP A 304 14.60 -5.06 -33.57
N ALA A 305 13.42 -4.91 -32.95
CA ALA A 305 13.25 -5.12 -31.52
C ALA A 305 13.67 -6.55 -31.12
N PRO A 306 14.49 -6.72 -30.06
CA PRO A 306 14.84 -8.04 -29.57
C PRO A 306 13.63 -8.91 -29.25
N ALA A 307 13.72 -10.22 -29.47
CA ALA A 307 12.65 -11.17 -29.21
C ALA A 307 12.04 -11.02 -27.80
N TRP A 308 12.85 -10.69 -26.80
CA TRP A 308 12.41 -10.53 -25.42
C TRP A 308 11.45 -9.35 -25.18
N CYS A 309 11.35 -8.38 -26.09
CA CYS A 309 10.39 -7.28 -25.97
C CYS A 309 8.94 -7.77 -25.99
N TYR A 310 8.70 -8.88 -26.68
CA TYR A 310 7.40 -9.54 -26.79
C TYR A 310 7.15 -10.55 -25.66
N ALA A 311 8.17 -10.82 -24.83
CA ALA A 311 8.11 -11.85 -23.80
C ALA A 311 7.21 -11.42 -22.63
N PRO A 312 6.36 -12.33 -22.11
CA PRO A 312 5.65 -12.11 -20.86
C PRO A 312 6.61 -12.15 -19.66
N PHE A 313 6.27 -11.42 -18.60
CA PHE A 313 7.04 -11.38 -17.36
C PHE A 313 6.16 -11.00 -16.17
N GLU A 314 6.30 -11.75 -15.08
CA GLU A 314 5.49 -11.58 -13.90
C GLU A 314 6.16 -10.62 -12.88
N PRO A 315 5.73 -9.34 -12.79
CA PRO A 315 6.28 -8.38 -11.83
C PRO A 315 6.01 -8.77 -10.37
N GLU A 316 4.89 -9.47 -10.14
CA GLU A 316 4.39 -9.83 -8.82
C GLU A 316 4.72 -11.29 -8.46
N GLY A 317 5.73 -11.88 -9.11
CA GLY A 317 6.08 -13.30 -9.08
C GLY A 317 6.55 -13.84 -7.73
N ILE A 318 6.93 -15.11 -7.70
CA ILE A 318 7.17 -15.86 -6.45
C ILE A 318 8.43 -15.34 -5.75
N LEU A 319 9.55 -15.29 -6.47
CA LEU A 319 10.84 -14.92 -5.88
C LEU A 319 10.87 -13.43 -5.48
N SER A 320 10.30 -12.56 -6.30
CA SER A 320 10.15 -11.14 -5.98
C SER A 320 9.17 -10.92 -4.82
N SER A 321 8.11 -11.73 -4.69
CA SER A 321 7.22 -11.69 -3.52
C SER A 321 7.87 -12.18 -2.23
N LEU A 322 8.79 -13.16 -2.31
CA LEU A 322 9.60 -13.56 -1.16
C LEU A 322 10.48 -12.40 -0.68
N SER A 323 11.13 -11.68 -1.60
CA SER A 323 11.88 -10.46 -1.29
C SER A 323 10.98 -9.38 -0.68
N ALA A 324 9.74 -9.24 -1.15
CA ALA A 324 8.74 -8.29 -0.65
C ALA A 324 8.35 -8.47 0.82
N VAL A 325 8.52 -9.67 1.38
CA VAL A 325 8.36 -9.92 2.82
C VAL A 325 9.27 -8.99 3.65
N LEU A 326 10.47 -8.68 3.16
CA LEU A 326 11.45 -7.83 3.87
C LEU A 326 10.91 -6.42 4.15
N SER A 327 10.23 -5.80 3.18
CA SER A 327 9.60 -4.48 3.38
C SER A 327 8.52 -4.51 4.47
N THR A 328 7.80 -5.63 4.58
CA THR A 328 6.78 -5.83 5.62
C THR A 328 7.42 -6.03 7.00
N ILE A 329 8.55 -6.76 7.09
CA ILE A 329 9.32 -6.92 8.34
C ILE A 329 9.86 -5.56 8.81
N ILE A 330 10.39 -4.73 7.91
CA ILE A 330 10.84 -3.37 8.25
C ILE A 330 9.66 -2.54 8.79
N GLY A 331 8.48 -2.64 8.17
CA GLY A 331 7.26 -2.02 8.68
C GLY A 331 6.86 -2.51 10.09
N VAL A 332 6.97 -3.83 10.35
CA VAL A 332 6.72 -4.39 11.70
C VAL A 332 7.62 -3.74 12.75
N HIS A 333 8.90 -3.53 12.45
CA HIS A 333 9.81 -2.86 13.38
C HIS A 333 9.32 -1.44 13.73
N TYR A 334 8.85 -0.68 12.74
CA TYR A 334 8.21 0.62 12.99
C TYR A 334 6.98 0.50 13.91
N GLY A 335 6.15 -0.53 13.69
CA GLY A 335 5.02 -0.86 14.56
C GLY A 335 5.42 -1.23 15.98
N HIS A 336 6.53 -1.94 16.19
CA HIS A 336 7.06 -2.25 17.52
C HIS A 336 7.51 -1.01 18.28
N VAL A 337 8.23 -0.12 17.60
CA VAL A 337 8.64 1.18 18.15
C VAL A 337 7.41 1.99 18.60
N LEU A 338 6.35 2.00 17.79
CA LEU A 338 5.09 2.67 18.13
C LEU A 338 4.39 2.07 19.36
N VAL A 339 4.45 0.74 19.53
CA VAL A 339 3.78 0.02 20.63
C VAL A 339 4.55 0.14 21.95
N HIS A 340 5.87 0.06 21.92
CA HIS A 340 6.71 -0.05 23.12
C HIS A 340 7.24 1.29 23.62
N MET A 341 7.62 2.21 22.73
CA MET A 341 8.14 3.51 23.15
C MET A 341 6.99 4.44 23.48
N LYS A 342 7.01 5.12 24.62
CA LYS A 342 5.98 6.11 25.01
C LYS A 342 6.29 7.53 24.49
N SER A 343 7.57 7.90 24.44
CA SER A 343 8.04 9.22 24.02
C SER A 343 7.94 9.42 22.50
N HIS A 344 7.38 10.55 22.07
CA HIS A 344 7.30 10.92 20.65
C HIS A 344 8.68 11.17 20.03
N THR A 345 9.58 11.81 20.78
CA THR A 345 10.94 12.14 20.32
C THR A 345 11.76 10.88 20.08
N ASP A 346 11.65 9.89 20.98
CA ASP A 346 12.41 8.65 20.84
C ASP A 346 11.91 7.80 19.67
N ARG A 347 10.58 7.78 19.43
CA ARG A 347 9.98 7.16 18.24
C ARG A 347 10.53 7.77 16.96
N LEU A 348 10.48 9.11 16.87
CA LEU A 348 10.97 9.85 15.70
C LEU A 348 12.47 9.65 15.48
N LYS A 349 13.27 9.60 16.55
CA LYS A 349 14.71 9.34 16.47
C LYS A 349 15.00 7.95 15.91
N GLN A 350 14.37 6.90 16.44
CA GLN A 350 14.55 5.52 15.94
C GLN A 350 14.14 5.37 14.48
N TRP A 351 12.95 5.85 14.15
CA TRP A 351 12.43 5.79 12.79
C TRP A 351 13.30 6.58 11.82
N SER A 352 13.64 7.83 12.14
CA SER A 352 14.47 8.67 11.25
C SER A 352 15.86 8.08 11.04
N ILE A 353 16.51 7.55 12.09
CA ILE A 353 17.82 6.89 11.97
C ILE A 353 17.72 5.69 11.01
N MET A 354 16.77 4.78 11.24
CA MET A 354 16.63 3.60 10.37
C MET A 354 16.24 3.99 8.94
N GLY A 355 15.34 4.96 8.77
CA GLY A 355 14.90 5.45 7.46
C GLY A 355 16.05 6.05 6.65
N ILE A 356 16.87 6.90 7.26
CA ILE A 356 18.03 7.53 6.62
C ILE A 356 19.10 6.48 6.32
N THR A 357 19.40 5.57 7.25
CA THR A 357 20.40 4.50 7.03
C THR A 357 20.01 3.59 5.87
N LEU A 358 18.74 3.17 5.80
CA LEU A 358 18.25 2.35 4.68
C LEU A 358 18.29 3.12 3.36
N LEU A 359 17.91 4.40 3.36
CA LEU A 359 17.96 5.23 2.16
C LEU A 359 19.40 5.38 1.63
N ILE A 360 20.36 5.71 2.50
CA ILE A 360 21.77 5.81 2.15
C ILE A 360 22.28 4.47 1.61
N LEU A 361 22.03 3.37 2.32
CA LEU A 361 22.46 2.03 1.90
C LEU A 361 21.93 1.67 0.51
N GLY A 362 20.63 1.90 0.26
CA GLY A 362 20.00 1.59 -1.02
C GLY A 362 20.55 2.43 -2.17
N LEU A 363 20.77 3.73 -1.95
CA LEU A 363 21.36 4.62 -2.95
C LEU A 363 22.83 4.26 -3.22
N THR A 364 23.62 3.97 -2.18
CA THR A 364 25.01 3.53 -2.33
C THR A 364 25.09 2.25 -3.15
N LEU A 365 24.25 1.24 -2.89
CA LEU A 365 24.19 0.01 -3.68
C LEU A 365 23.83 0.26 -5.16
N HIS A 366 22.97 1.24 -5.43
CA HIS A 366 22.58 1.59 -6.79
C HIS A 366 23.69 2.32 -7.56
N PHE A 367 24.24 3.37 -6.95
CA PHE A 367 25.26 4.22 -7.59
C PHE A 367 26.64 3.56 -7.64
N SER A 368 26.94 2.60 -6.76
CA SER A 368 28.12 1.75 -6.89
C SER A 368 27.99 0.66 -7.96
N HIS A 369 26.85 0.58 -8.65
CA HIS A 369 26.52 -0.46 -9.62
C HIS A 369 26.50 -1.90 -9.05
N ALA A 370 26.49 -2.06 -7.73
CA ALA A 370 26.42 -3.38 -7.08
C ALA A 370 25.06 -4.05 -7.28
N ILE A 371 23.97 -3.31 -6.98
CA ILE A 371 22.60 -3.79 -7.15
C ILE A 371 21.72 -2.64 -7.65
N PRO A 372 21.19 -2.68 -8.88
CA PRO A 372 20.34 -1.61 -9.41
C PRO A 372 18.99 -1.53 -8.68
N LEU A 373 18.42 -0.33 -8.59
CA LEU A 373 17.02 -0.17 -8.19
C LEU A 373 16.15 -0.80 -9.28
N ASN A 374 15.43 -1.87 -8.92
CA ASN A 374 14.58 -2.57 -9.85
C ASN A 374 13.36 -3.12 -9.10
N LYS A 375 12.20 -2.53 -9.40
CA LYS A 375 10.91 -2.94 -8.85
C LYS A 375 10.52 -4.35 -9.29
N GLN A 376 10.77 -4.69 -10.56
CA GLN A 376 10.32 -5.92 -11.20
C GLN A 376 10.94 -7.15 -10.53
N LEU A 377 12.21 -7.04 -10.17
CA LEU A 377 12.95 -8.07 -9.42
C LEU A 377 12.79 -7.91 -7.90
N TYR A 378 12.27 -6.77 -7.44
CA TYR A 378 12.20 -6.39 -6.03
C TYR A 378 13.58 -6.48 -5.35
N THR A 379 14.57 -5.79 -5.94
CA THR A 379 15.98 -5.85 -5.50
C THR A 379 16.19 -5.32 -4.09
N PHE A 380 17.26 -5.77 -3.44
CA PHE A 380 17.59 -5.31 -2.08
C PHE A 380 17.83 -3.80 -2.00
N SER A 381 18.51 -3.20 -2.97
CA SER A 381 18.67 -1.75 -3.04
C SER A 381 17.32 -1.02 -3.16
N TYR A 382 16.38 -1.57 -3.95
CA TYR A 382 15.03 -1.05 -4.07
C TYR A 382 14.24 -1.14 -2.75
N ILE A 383 14.37 -2.26 -2.01
CA ILE A 383 13.80 -2.40 -0.66
C ILE A 383 14.32 -1.30 0.26
N CYS A 384 15.64 -1.12 0.30
CA CYS A 384 16.29 -0.14 1.17
C CYS A 384 15.82 1.30 0.86
N VAL A 385 15.80 1.71 -0.40
CA VAL A 385 15.34 3.04 -0.81
C VAL A 385 13.86 3.24 -0.48
N THR A 386 13.00 2.28 -0.83
CA THR A 386 11.54 2.44 -0.68
C THR A 386 11.09 2.34 0.78
N ALA A 387 11.68 1.46 1.58
CA ALA A 387 11.41 1.38 3.01
C ALA A 387 12.00 2.58 3.77
N GLY A 388 13.16 3.09 3.36
CA GLY A 388 13.73 4.33 3.89
C GLY A 388 12.83 5.54 3.63
N ALA A 389 12.36 5.68 2.38
CA ALA A 389 11.41 6.72 2.00
C ALA A 389 10.07 6.59 2.75
N ALA A 390 9.52 5.37 2.87
CA ALA A 390 8.29 5.12 3.64
C ALA A 390 8.44 5.55 5.10
N GLY A 391 9.59 5.25 5.70
CA GLY A 391 9.94 5.66 7.04
C GLY A 391 9.97 7.17 7.24
N ILE A 392 10.63 7.89 6.33
CA ILE A 392 10.72 9.36 6.36
C ILE A 392 9.34 10.01 6.17
N VAL A 393 8.56 9.54 5.18
CA VAL A 393 7.20 10.02 4.94
C VAL A 393 6.30 9.77 6.15
N PHE A 394 6.42 8.60 6.78
CA PHE A 394 5.68 8.29 8.00
C PHE A 394 6.10 9.18 9.17
N CYS A 395 7.40 9.41 9.39
CA CYS A 395 7.89 10.37 10.39
C CYS A 395 7.30 11.76 10.18
N MET A 396 7.25 12.23 8.93
CA MET A 396 6.68 13.53 8.58
C MET A 396 5.19 13.59 8.94
N PHE A 397 4.38 12.62 8.54
CA PHE A 397 2.96 12.61 8.90
C PHE A 397 2.73 12.42 10.39
N TYR A 398 3.54 11.61 11.07
CA TYR A 398 3.46 11.44 12.52
C TYR A 398 3.72 12.76 13.24
N PHE A 399 4.73 13.51 12.81
CA PHE A 399 5.02 14.83 13.35
C PHE A 399 3.88 15.83 13.07
N LEU A 400 3.42 15.94 11.82
CA LEU A 400 2.37 16.90 11.47
C LEU A 400 1.00 16.57 12.10
N VAL A 401 0.60 15.30 12.08
CA VAL A 401 -0.75 14.88 12.46
C VAL A 401 -0.85 14.53 13.94
N ASP A 402 0.09 13.74 14.48
CA ASP A 402 -0.02 13.23 15.86
C ASP A 402 0.71 14.10 16.89
N ILE A 403 1.67 14.96 16.48
CA ILE A 403 2.38 15.90 17.39
C ILE A 403 1.84 17.32 17.25
N LEU A 404 1.80 17.87 16.02
CA LEU A 404 1.27 19.22 15.77
C LEU A 404 -0.27 19.28 15.70
N ASN A 405 -0.96 18.14 15.78
CA ASN A 405 -2.43 18.03 15.74
C ASN A 405 -3.08 18.64 14.48
N LEU A 406 -2.40 18.64 13.33
CA LEU A 406 -2.92 19.17 12.06
C LEU A 406 -3.93 18.19 11.40
N HIS A 407 -5.04 17.88 12.06
CA HIS A 407 -6.01 16.91 11.52
C HIS A 407 -6.80 17.43 10.32
N TYR A 408 -7.15 18.72 10.30
CA TYR A 408 -8.04 19.29 9.28
C TYR A 408 -7.47 19.23 7.84
N PRO A 409 -6.21 19.66 7.58
CA PRO A 409 -5.64 19.60 6.22
C PRO A 409 -5.49 18.16 5.69
N PHE A 410 -5.27 17.20 6.59
CA PHE A 410 -5.08 15.80 6.22
C PHE A 410 -6.35 14.95 6.33
N ALA A 411 -7.50 15.55 6.66
CA ALA A 411 -8.76 14.84 6.82
C ALA A 411 -9.19 14.06 5.57
N PRO A 412 -9.08 14.60 4.33
CA PRO A 412 -9.41 13.83 3.12
C PRO A 412 -8.57 12.56 2.98
N LEU A 413 -7.26 12.65 3.22
CA LEU A 413 -6.36 11.49 3.21
C LEU A 413 -6.68 10.53 4.35
N GLN A 414 -6.97 11.04 5.55
CA GLN A 414 -7.35 10.20 6.68
C GLN A 414 -8.61 9.39 6.36
N TRP A 415 -9.67 10.00 5.82
CA TRP A 415 -10.92 9.31 5.46
C TRP A 415 -10.70 8.24 4.39
N THR A 416 -9.97 8.59 3.33
CA THR A 416 -9.57 7.64 2.27
C THR A 416 -8.79 6.48 2.88
N GLY A 417 -7.85 6.76 3.77
CA GLY A 417 -7.10 5.74 4.49
C GLY A 417 -8.01 4.82 5.31
N MET A 418 -8.91 5.37 6.11
CA MET A 418 -9.87 4.60 6.92
C MET A 418 -10.70 3.63 6.07
N ASN A 419 -11.01 4.00 4.82
CA ASN A 419 -11.78 3.24 3.83
C ASN A 419 -10.94 2.71 2.65
N ALA A 420 -9.63 2.50 2.84
CA ALA A 420 -8.69 2.23 1.76
C ALA A 420 -9.07 1.06 0.84
N MET A 421 -9.67 -0.01 1.38
CA MET A 421 -10.06 -1.17 0.57
C MET A 421 -11.20 -0.83 -0.40
N LEU A 422 -12.23 -0.11 0.07
CA LEU A 422 -13.32 0.34 -0.79
C LEU A 422 -12.78 1.22 -1.93
N VAL A 423 -11.95 2.20 -1.58
CA VAL A 423 -11.40 3.14 -2.57
C VAL A 423 -10.48 2.43 -3.54
N TYR A 424 -9.65 1.48 -3.07
CA TYR A 424 -8.85 0.61 -3.94
C TYR A 424 -9.73 -0.14 -4.95
N VAL A 425 -10.76 -0.84 -4.49
CA VAL A 425 -11.62 -1.68 -5.35
C VAL A 425 -12.42 -0.83 -6.34
N MET A 426 -13.02 0.26 -5.87
CA MET A 426 -13.92 1.04 -6.70
C MET A 426 -13.19 2.01 -7.63
N ALA A 427 -12.11 2.63 -7.16
CA ALA A 427 -11.36 3.63 -7.92
C ALA A 427 -10.19 3.01 -8.70
N ALA A 428 -9.21 2.43 -8.00
CA ALA A 428 -7.95 2.02 -8.62
C ALA A 428 -8.07 0.71 -9.42
N ALA A 429 -8.83 -0.27 -8.92
CA ALA A 429 -9.16 -1.46 -9.69
C ALA A 429 -10.22 -1.19 -10.77
N GLY A 430 -10.73 0.05 -10.85
CA GLY A 430 -11.55 0.51 -11.97
C GLY A 430 -12.97 -0.02 -12.02
N ILE A 431 -13.51 -0.66 -10.95
CA ILE A 431 -14.88 -1.19 -10.97
C ILE A 431 -15.91 -0.09 -11.21
N PHE A 432 -15.78 1.05 -10.54
CA PHE A 432 -16.70 2.17 -10.73
C PHE A 432 -16.57 2.74 -12.14
N GLU A 433 -15.35 2.80 -12.67
CA GLU A 433 -15.10 3.31 -14.01
C GLU A 433 -15.68 2.37 -15.08
N GLY A 434 -15.44 1.07 -14.97
CA GLY A 434 -16.03 0.05 -15.84
C GLY A 434 -17.55 0.08 -15.81
N PHE A 435 -18.16 0.25 -14.62
CA PHE A 435 -19.60 0.46 -14.49
C PHE A 435 -20.06 1.68 -15.30
N LEU A 436 -19.46 2.85 -15.09
CA LEU A 436 -19.81 4.07 -15.84
C LEU A 436 -19.55 3.95 -17.34
N ASN A 437 -18.50 3.22 -17.75
CA ASN A 437 -18.19 2.94 -19.14
C ASN A 437 -19.24 2.05 -19.83
N GLY A 438 -20.05 1.31 -19.06
CA GLY A 438 -21.22 0.60 -19.59
C GLY A 438 -22.25 1.52 -20.25
N TRP A 439 -22.28 2.81 -19.92
CA TRP A 439 -23.05 3.82 -20.64
C TRP A 439 -22.20 4.46 -21.74
N TYR A 440 -22.62 4.31 -22.99
CA TYR A 440 -21.94 4.88 -24.16
C TYR A 440 -22.93 5.55 -25.12
N TYR A 441 -22.43 6.49 -25.91
CA TYR A 441 -23.18 7.18 -26.96
C TYR A 441 -22.82 6.62 -28.33
N GLU A 442 -23.82 6.17 -29.08
CA GLU A 442 -23.74 5.64 -30.46
C GLU A 442 -22.89 4.36 -30.64
N GLY A 443 -21.76 4.21 -29.95
CA GLY A 443 -20.92 3.01 -29.98
C GLY A 443 -19.99 2.88 -28.76
N THR A 444 -19.47 1.68 -28.55
CA THR A 444 -18.66 1.30 -27.37
C THR A 444 -17.35 2.09 -27.21
N ASN A 445 -16.90 2.77 -28.27
CA ASN A 445 -15.70 3.62 -28.23
C ASN A 445 -15.96 5.02 -27.63
N ASN A 446 -17.22 5.39 -27.38
CA ASN A 446 -17.61 6.73 -26.92
C ASN A 446 -18.31 6.63 -25.55
N THR A 447 -17.59 6.07 -24.59
CA THR A 447 -18.10 5.86 -23.22
C THR A 447 -18.33 7.18 -22.49
N LEU A 448 -19.17 7.15 -21.45
CA LEU A 448 -19.44 8.32 -20.61
C LEU A 448 -18.16 8.92 -20.01
N ILE A 449 -17.24 8.09 -19.54
CA ILE A 449 -15.95 8.57 -19.00
C ILE A 449 -15.12 9.22 -20.09
N TYR A 450 -15.01 8.58 -21.27
CA TYR A 450 -14.29 9.17 -22.39
C TYR A 450 -14.89 10.53 -22.76
N TRP A 451 -16.22 10.64 -22.77
CA TRP A 451 -16.92 11.88 -23.05
C TRP A 451 -16.60 12.97 -22.02
N VAL A 452 -16.71 12.67 -20.72
CA VAL A 452 -16.41 13.61 -19.63
C VAL A 452 -14.94 14.04 -19.71
N ARG A 453 -14.02 13.09 -19.82
CA ARG A 453 -12.58 13.35 -19.93
C ARG A 453 -12.28 14.26 -21.12
N LYS A 454 -12.84 13.97 -22.29
CA LYS A 454 -12.60 14.74 -23.52
C LYS A 454 -13.20 16.15 -23.46
N HIS A 455 -14.46 16.29 -23.07
CA HIS A 455 -15.18 17.55 -23.17
C HIS A 455 -15.01 18.47 -21.97
N VAL A 456 -14.94 17.92 -20.76
CA VAL A 456 -14.85 18.70 -19.52
C VAL A 456 -13.41 19.03 -19.17
N PHE A 457 -12.47 18.10 -19.39
CA PHE A 457 -11.08 18.30 -18.99
C PHE A 457 -10.17 18.62 -20.17
N VAL A 458 -10.09 17.77 -21.20
CA VAL A 458 -9.12 17.99 -22.29
C VAL A 458 -9.46 19.22 -23.13
N LYS A 459 -10.73 19.40 -23.52
CA LYS A 459 -11.14 20.54 -24.36
C LYS A 459 -11.04 21.88 -23.65
N VAL A 460 -11.35 21.94 -22.36
CA VAL A 460 -11.29 23.17 -21.54
C VAL A 460 -9.85 23.62 -21.34
N TRP A 461 -8.92 22.69 -21.11
CA TRP A 461 -7.52 23.00 -20.83
C TRP A 461 -6.61 22.95 -22.06
N HIS A 462 -7.15 22.68 -23.24
CA HIS A 462 -6.43 22.57 -24.53
C HIS A 462 -5.19 21.67 -24.50
N SER A 463 -5.15 20.68 -23.60
CA SER A 463 -4.01 19.79 -23.41
C SER A 463 -4.47 18.43 -22.89
N THR A 464 -4.11 17.36 -23.61
CA THR A 464 -4.42 15.98 -23.21
C THR A 464 -3.75 15.62 -21.89
N ARG A 465 -2.48 15.98 -21.72
CA ARG A 465 -1.70 15.66 -20.50
C ARG A 465 -2.26 16.33 -19.25
N VAL A 466 -2.59 17.63 -19.36
CA VAL A 466 -3.16 18.40 -18.25
C VAL A 466 -4.61 17.98 -17.99
N GLY A 467 -5.40 17.78 -19.04
CA GLY A 467 -6.78 17.31 -18.92
C GLY A 467 -6.87 15.96 -18.20
N ILE A 468 -6.03 14.99 -18.55
CA ILE A 468 -5.99 13.68 -17.88
C ILE A 468 -5.56 13.82 -16.42
N LEU A 469 -4.53 14.62 -16.14
CA LEU A 469 -4.07 14.85 -14.77
C LEU A 469 -5.18 15.47 -13.90
N LEU A 470 -5.89 16.48 -14.41
CA LEU A 470 -6.97 17.14 -13.68
C LEU A 470 -8.20 16.22 -13.51
N TYR A 471 -8.51 15.39 -14.51
CA TYR A 471 -9.54 14.35 -14.37
C TYR A 471 -9.22 13.42 -13.20
N VAL A 472 -7.99 12.91 -13.12
CA VAL A 472 -7.57 12.01 -12.05
C VAL A 472 -7.59 12.71 -10.67
N LEU A 473 -7.12 13.94 -10.59
CA LEU A 473 -7.11 14.69 -9.32
C LEU A 473 -8.53 15.02 -8.82
N PHE A 474 -9.41 15.50 -9.69
CA PHE A 474 -10.73 16.00 -9.29
C PHE A 474 -11.82 14.92 -9.37
N ALA A 475 -11.91 14.21 -10.49
CA ALA A 475 -12.98 13.24 -10.73
C ALA A 475 -12.71 11.87 -10.09
N GLN A 476 -11.46 11.53 -9.78
CA GLN A 476 -11.13 10.29 -9.05
C GLN A 476 -10.70 10.57 -7.61
N ILE A 477 -9.57 11.24 -7.37
CA ILE A 477 -8.98 11.37 -6.03
C ILE A 477 -9.87 12.19 -5.10
N LEU A 478 -10.26 13.41 -5.50
CA LEU A 478 -11.10 14.27 -4.68
C LEU A 478 -12.50 13.67 -4.51
N PHE A 479 -13.11 13.16 -5.58
CA PHE A 479 -14.40 12.47 -5.53
C PHE A 479 -14.41 11.35 -4.49
N TRP A 480 -13.45 10.42 -4.56
CA TRP A 480 -13.38 9.30 -3.62
C TRP A 480 -13.01 9.73 -2.20
N ALA A 481 -12.24 10.80 -2.02
CA ALA A 481 -11.99 11.36 -0.70
C ALA A 481 -13.26 11.94 -0.06
N LEU A 482 -14.11 12.61 -0.85
CA LEU A 482 -15.41 13.12 -0.39
C LEU A 482 -16.36 11.97 -0.05
N VAL A 483 -16.46 10.95 -0.91
CA VAL A 483 -17.25 9.73 -0.65
C VAL A 483 -16.77 9.05 0.63
N ALA A 484 -15.46 8.90 0.81
CA ALA A 484 -14.89 8.33 2.03
C ALA A 484 -15.21 9.18 3.27
N GLY A 485 -15.28 10.50 3.13
CA GLY A 485 -15.72 11.42 4.18
C GLY A 485 -17.19 11.25 4.56
N VAL A 486 -18.08 11.08 3.59
CA VAL A 486 -19.50 10.75 3.83
C VAL A 486 -19.64 9.42 4.55
N LEU A 487 -18.93 8.38 4.10
CA LEU A 487 -18.93 7.07 4.75
C LEU A 487 -18.38 7.14 6.18
N HIS A 488 -17.34 7.94 6.41
CA HIS A 488 -16.81 8.19 7.73
C HIS A 488 -17.85 8.84 8.65
N ARG A 489 -18.60 9.84 8.16
CA ARG A 489 -19.70 10.47 8.91
C ARG A 489 -20.80 9.46 9.27
N SER A 490 -21.09 8.53 8.36
CA SER A 490 -22.03 7.42 8.56
C SER A 490 -21.46 6.24 9.36
N ARG A 491 -20.19 6.32 9.82
CA ARG A 491 -19.46 5.25 10.52
C ARG A 491 -19.40 3.90 9.78
N LEU A 492 -19.48 3.93 8.45
CA LEU A 492 -19.37 2.76 7.60
C LEU A 492 -17.91 2.56 7.20
N TYR A 493 -17.35 1.39 7.51
CA TYR A 493 -15.97 1.03 7.15
C TYR A 493 -15.90 -0.36 6.54
N TRP A 494 -15.49 -0.46 5.28
CA TRP A 494 -15.23 -1.75 4.67
C TRP A 494 -13.86 -2.27 5.09
N LYS A 495 -13.86 -3.40 5.82
CA LYS A 495 -12.66 -4.11 6.29
C LYS A 495 -12.69 -5.56 5.81
N LEU A 496 -11.52 -6.10 5.46
CA LEU A 496 -11.31 -7.52 5.16
C LEU A 496 -10.81 -8.28 6.38
#